data_AF-A0A6P7GDS1-F1
#
_entry.id   AF-A0A6P7GDS1-F1
#
_cell.length_a   1.000
_cell.length_b   1.000
_cell.length_c   1.000
_cell.angle_alpha   90.00
_cell.angle_beta   90.00
_cell.angle_gamma   90.00
#
_symmetry.space_group_name_H-M   'P 1'
#
loop_
_entity.id
_entity.type
_entity.pdbx_description
1 polymer ?
#
loop_
_entity_poly.entity_id
_entity_poly.type
_entity_poly.pdbx_seq_one_letter_code
_entity_poly.pdbx_strand_id
1 'polypeptide(L)'
;MKNYVYIVSHTQSHGVSENCGTGDLIGQVFINKKKFREVDYIRTVRVGVLGATIIGTTVSSFFKILALTVDEKNKYVGIKKMLIDQLIFVPFIFLPLFMISVNVYVNCNSWKQTKEEMKNKYFSILLTNYKIWPLVQTLNFSYVPIPYQVFVTQSVAVLWNTYLIWKTVNVRKEESKQKVVM
;
A
#
# COMPACT_ATOMS: atom_id res chain seq x y z
N MET A 1 21.98 -13.69 8.32
CA MET A 1 20.53 -13.61 8.02
C MET A 1 19.78 -12.54 8.82
N LYS A 2 20.05 -12.29 10.11
CA LYS A 2 19.44 -11.13 10.83
C LYS A 2 19.64 -9.80 10.10
N ASN A 3 20.84 -9.54 9.56
CA ASN A 3 21.12 -8.34 8.75
C ASN A 3 20.27 -8.26 7.47
N TYR A 4 19.96 -9.40 6.84
CA TYR A 4 19.10 -9.44 5.64
C TYR A 4 17.67 -9.03 5.99
N VAL A 5 17.14 -9.49 7.12
CA VAL A 5 15.79 -9.13 7.56
C VAL A 5 15.72 -7.66 8.00
N TYR A 6 16.77 -7.13 8.63
CA TYR A 6 16.87 -5.71 8.94
C TYR A 6 16.93 -4.83 7.69
N ILE A 7 17.75 -5.22 6.70
CA ILE A 7 17.84 -4.53 5.40
C ILE A 7 16.48 -4.56 4.71
N VAL A 8 15.85 -5.73 4.60
CA VAL A 8 14.52 -5.87 3.99
C VAL A 8 13.49 -5.00 4.72
N SER A 9 13.48 -4.95 6.05
CA SER A 9 12.53 -4.11 6.80
C SER A 9 12.72 -2.60 6.59
N HIS A 10 13.96 -2.15 6.39
CA HIS A 10 14.23 -0.74 6.07
C HIS A 10 13.88 -0.44 4.61
N THR A 11 14.32 -1.29 3.68
CA THR A 11 14.02 -1.14 2.25
C THR A 11 12.52 -1.17 1.97
N GLN A 12 11.76 -2.02 2.67
CA GLN A 12 10.29 -2.05 2.58
C GLN A 12 9.67 -0.75 3.09
N SER A 13 10.14 -0.21 4.22
CA SER A 13 9.61 1.04 4.78
C SER A 13 9.87 2.25 3.88
N HIS A 14 11.10 2.39 3.36
CA HIS A 14 11.45 3.46 2.42
C HIS A 14 10.72 3.29 1.09
N GLY A 15 10.62 2.06 0.59
CA GLY A 15 9.91 1.78 -0.64
C GLY A 15 8.41 2.08 -0.57
N VAL A 16 7.76 1.92 0.60
CA VAL A 16 6.33 2.23 0.75
C VAL A 16 6.02 3.72 0.53
N SER A 17 6.85 4.63 1.04
CA SER A 17 6.63 6.07 0.85
C SER A 17 6.81 6.51 -0.60
N GLU A 18 7.89 6.03 -1.23
CA GLU A 18 8.18 6.27 -2.65
C GLU A 18 7.07 5.72 -3.55
N ASN A 19 6.59 4.51 -3.26
CA ASN A 19 5.50 3.87 -4.00
C ASN A 19 4.17 4.60 -3.79
N CYS A 20 3.91 5.12 -2.60
CA CYS A 20 2.71 5.91 -2.31
C CYS A 20 2.70 7.22 -3.10
N GLY A 21 3.78 7.99 -3.08
CA GLY A 21 3.88 9.25 -3.83
C GLY A 21 3.85 9.00 -5.34
N THR A 22 4.68 8.08 -5.83
CA THR A 22 4.76 7.75 -7.26
C THR A 22 3.43 7.16 -7.76
N GLY A 23 2.80 6.29 -6.97
CA GLY A 23 1.52 5.70 -7.32
C GLY A 23 0.39 6.72 -7.40
N ASP A 24 0.37 7.73 -6.54
CA ASP A 24 -0.60 8.82 -6.65
C ASP A 24 -0.40 9.61 -7.96
N LEU A 25 0.84 9.97 -8.31
CA LEU A 25 1.15 10.68 -9.55
C LEU A 25 0.72 9.87 -10.79
N ILE A 26 1.04 8.58 -10.80
CA ILE A 26 0.63 7.66 -11.89
C ILE A 26 -0.90 7.63 -11.98
N GLY A 27 -1.59 7.52 -10.84
CA GLY A 27 -3.06 7.54 -10.80
C GLY A 27 -3.63 8.85 -11.33
N GLN A 28 -3.02 9.99 -11.00
CA GLN A 28 -3.47 11.29 -11.49
C GLN A 28 -3.30 11.45 -13.00
N VAL A 29 -2.12 11.11 -13.52
CA VAL A 29 -1.78 11.35 -14.92
C VAL A 29 -2.42 10.30 -15.83
N PHE A 30 -2.31 9.02 -15.49
CA PHE A 30 -2.70 7.94 -16.40
C PHE A 30 -4.12 7.43 -16.19
N ILE A 31 -4.61 7.38 -14.95
CA ILE A 31 -5.97 6.88 -14.67
C ILE A 31 -6.99 8.02 -14.77
N ASN A 32 -6.72 9.14 -14.09
CA ASN A 32 -7.61 10.31 -14.10
C ASN A 32 -7.35 11.23 -15.31
N LYS A 33 -6.35 10.93 -16.14
CA LYS A 33 -6.01 11.69 -17.37
C LYS A 33 -5.79 13.19 -17.14
N LYS A 34 -5.32 13.58 -15.95
CA LYS A 34 -5.02 14.97 -15.63
C LYS A 34 -3.81 15.45 -16.42
N LYS A 35 -3.85 16.70 -16.90
CA LYS A 35 -2.66 17.35 -17.46
C LYS A 35 -1.68 17.66 -16.34
N PHE A 36 -0.39 17.81 -16.65
CA PHE A 36 0.66 18.12 -15.66
C PHE A 36 0.34 19.36 -14.79
N ARG A 37 -0.38 20.35 -15.32
CA ARG A 37 -0.79 21.55 -14.58
C ARG A 37 -1.98 21.33 -13.62
N GLU A 38 -2.71 20.23 -13.78
CA GLU A 38 -3.91 19.88 -13.00
C GLU A 38 -3.61 18.83 -11.92
N VAL A 39 -2.36 18.35 -11.88
CA VAL A 39 -1.87 17.41 -10.86
C VAL A 39 -1.89 18.09 -9.50
N ASP A 40 -2.55 17.44 -8.54
CA ASP A 40 -2.54 17.86 -7.15
C ASP A 40 -1.28 17.31 -6.46
N TYR A 41 -0.22 18.12 -6.50
CA TYR A 41 1.05 17.81 -5.86
C TYR A 41 0.96 17.84 -4.33
N ILE A 42 0.07 18.66 -3.76
CA ILE A 42 -0.12 18.71 -2.30
C ILE A 42 -0.68 17.37 -1.82
N ARG A 43 -1.63 16.81 -2.56
CA ARG A 43 -2.18 15.47 -2.28
C ARG A 43 -1.11 14.39 -2.38
N THR A 44 -0.29 14.42 -3.42
CA THR A 44 0.85 13.49 -3.58
C THR A 44 1.78 13.55 -2.37
N VAL A 45 2.12 14.76 -1.91
CA VAL A 45 2.96 14.94 -0.72
C VAL A 45 2.27 14.40 0.53
N ARG A 46 0.98 14.67 0.75
CA ARG A 46 0.24 14.12 1.92
C ARG A 46 0.26 12.60 1.92
N VAL A 47 -0.02 11.97 0.78
CA VAL A 47 -0.02 10.51 0.64
C VAL A 47 1.38 9.93 0.84
N GLY A 48 2.42 10.59 0.29
CA GLY A 48 3.82 10.22 0.52
C GLY A 48 4.23 10.30 1.99
N VAL A 49 3.82 11.36 2.70
CA VAL A 49 4.08 11.53 4.14
C VAL A 49 3.36 10.47 4.96
N LEU A 50 2.10 10.16 4.65
CA LEU A 50 1.37 9.04 5.29
C LEU A 50 2.07 7.70 5.04
N GLY A 51 2.55 7.49 3.81
CA GLY A 51 3.36 6.34 3.43
C GLY A 51 4.64 6.22 4.25
N ALA A 52 5.37 7.31 4.45
CA ALA A 52 6.63 7.31 5.22
C ALA A 52 6.41 7.14 6.72
N THR A 53 5.39 7.79 7.27
CA THR A 53 5.19 7.88 8.71
C THR A 53 4.30 6.74 9.20
N ILE A 54 3.01 6.78 8.93
CA ILE A 54 2.05 5.83 9.51
C ILE A 54 2.23 4.44 8.91
N ILE A 55 2.21 4.34 7.58
CA ILE A 55 2.21 3.03 6.91
C ILE A 55 3.59 2.40 6.96
N GLY A 56 4.65 3.15 6.65
CA GLY A 56 6.04 2.69 6.66
C GLY A 56 6.47 2.16 8.03
N THR A 57 6.21 2.92 9.10
CA THR A 57 6.56 2.46 10.47
C THR A 57 5.78 1.22 10.89
N THR A 58 4.50 1.13 10.52
CA THR A 58 3.65 -0.04 10.79
C THR A 58 4.19 -1.28 10.08
N VAL A 59 4.48 -1.17 8.78
CA VAL A 59 5.06 -2.25 7.96
C VAL A 59 6.43 -2.67 8.49
N SER A 60 7.31 -1.72 8.82
CA SER A 60 8.63 -2.01 9.37
C SER A 60 8.54 -2.74 10.72
N SER A 61 7.63 -2.30 11.60
CA SER A 61 7.40 -2.91 12.91
C SER A 61 6.86 -4.33 12.75
N PHE A 62 5.92 -4.54 11.83
CA PHE A 62 5.39 -5.87 11.54
C PHE A 62 6.48 -6.83 11.05
N PHE A 63 7.32 -6.44 10.09
CA PHE A 63 8.40 -7.30 9.62
C PHE A 63 9.44 -7.61 10.71
N LYS A 64 9.72 -6.65 11.62
CA LYS A 64 10.57 -6.90 12.79
C LYS A 64 9.95 -7.93 13.73
N ILE A 65 8.66 -7.80 14.07
CA ILE A 65 7.93 -8.78 14.90
C ILE A 65 7.96 -10.15 14.22
N LEU A 66 7.65 -10.21 12.93
CA LEU A 66 7.62 -11.43 12.14
C LEU A 66 8.98 -12.15 12.12
N ALA A 67 10.08 -11.39 12.08
CA ALA A 67 11.44 -11.90 12.17
C ALA A 67 11.79 -12.53 13.53
N LEU A 68 11.16 -12.02 14.60
CA LEU A 68 11.38 -12.51 15.97
C LEU A 68 10.49 -13.70 16.30
N THR A 69 9.28 -13.77 15.71
CA THR A 69 8.29 -14.80 16.03
C THR A 69 8.43 -16.06 15.17
N VAL A 70 8.86 -15.94 13.90
CA VAL A 70 8.93 -17.08 12.98
C VAL A 70 10.35 -17.63 12.92
N ASP A 71 10.52 -18.91 13.26
CA ASP A 71 11.81 -19.59 13.18
C ASP A 71 12.32 -19.68 11.73
N GLU A 72 13.45 -19.02 11.48
CA GLU A 72 14.13 -18.94 10.18
C GLU A 72 14.74 -20.27 9.74
N LYS A 73 14.92 -21.24 10.66
CA LYS A 73 15.47 -22.57 10.31
C LYS A 73 14.44 -23.48 9.63
N ASN A 74 13.18 -23.07 9.59
CA ASN A 74 12.10 -23.85 9.00
C ASN A 74 12.10 -23.73 7.46
N LYS A 75 12.13 -24.86 6.74
CA LYS A 75 12.05 -24.88 5.26
C LYS A 75 10.77 -24.24 4.69
N TYR A 76 9.71 -24.12 5.50
CA TYR A 76 8.45 -23.46 5.13
C TYR A 76 8.31 -22.03 5.70
N VAL A 77 9.40 -21.42 6.17
CA VAL A 77 9.39 -20.07 6.76
C VAL A 77 8.71 -19.03 5.86
N GLY A 78 9.00 -19.06 4.54
CA GLY A 78 8.41 -18.12 3.58
C GLY A 78 6.88 -18.26 3.48
N ILE A 79 6.38 -19.50 3.44
CA ILE A 79 4.94 -19.78 3.39
C ILE A 79 4.26 -19.36 4.71
N LYS A 80 4.87 -19.65 5.86
CA LYS A 80 4.33 -19.21 7.16
C LYS A 80 4.24 -17.69 7.25
N LYS A 81 5.30 -16.97 6.85
CA LYS A 81 5.33 -15.51 6.82
C LYS A 81 4.26 -14.95 5.88
N MET A 82 4.08 -15.55 4.71
CA MET A 82 3.03 -15.19 3.75
C MET A 82 1.63 -15.34 4.34
N LEU A 83 1.35 -16.48 4.97
CA LEU A 83 0.04 -16.74 5.56
C LEU A 83 -0.26 -15.78 6.70
N ILE A 84 0.72 -15.46 7.55
CA ILE A 84 0.55 -14.47 8.63
C ILE A 84 0.28 -13.08 8.02
N ASP A 85 1.02 -12.69 6.99
CA ASP A 85 0.83 -11.41 6.31
C ASP A 85 -0.59 -11.29 5.73
N GLN A 86 -1.00 -12.28 4.92
CA GLN A 86 -2.26 -12.24 4.20
C GLN A 86 -3.48 -12.47 5.10
N LEU A 87 -3.38 -13.32 6.14
CA LEU A 87 -4.52 -13.65 6.99
C LEU A 87 -4.65 -12.72 8.21
N ILE A 88 -3.56 -12.10 8.66
CA ILE A 88 -3.54 -11.28 9.87
C ILE A 88 -3.23 -9.83 9.55
N PHE A 89 -2.05 -9.57 9.00
CA PHE A 89 -1.56 -8.20 8.86
C PHE A 89 -2.39 -7.38 7.86
N VAL A 90 -2.61 -7.89 6.66
CA VAL A 90 -3.37 -7.20 5.61
C VAL A 90 -4.79 -6.86 6.06
N PRO A 91 -5.63 -7.82 6.49
CA PRO A 91 -7.02 -7.54 6.84
C PRO A 91 -7.18 -6.79 8.16
N PHE A 92 -6.38 -7.07 9.19
CA PHE A 92 -6.66 -6.49 10.51
C PHE A 92 -5.85 -5.23 10.81
N ILE A 93 -4.75 -5.00 10.12
CA ILE A 93 -3.82 -3.90 10.44
C ILE A 93 -3.61 -2.98 9.24
N PHE A 94 -2.98 -3.48 8.17
CA PHE A 94 -2.53 -2.63 7.06
C PHE A 94 -3.69 -1.97 6.31
N LEU A 95 -4.66 -2.75 5.83
CA LEU A 95 -5.72 -2.20 4.99
C LEU A 95 -6.66 -1.24 5.75
N PRO A 96 -7.13 -1.57 6.98
CA PRO A 96 -7.90 -0.62 7.78
C PRO A 96 -7.13 0.67 8.07
N LEU A 97 -5.86 0.55 8.48
CA LEU A 97 -5.03 1.71 8.80
C LEU A 97 -4.82 2.60 7.57
N PHE A 98 -4.52 2.00 6.42
CA PHE A 98 -4.35 2.72 5.16
C PHE A 98 -5.62 3.49 4.77
N MET A 99 -6.76 2.79 4.72
CA MET A 99 -8.01 3.38 4.29
C MET A 99 -8.49 4.48 5.24
N ILE A 100 -8.38 4.27 6.56
CA ILE A 100 -8.72 5.30 7.56
C ILE A 100 -7.81 6.52 7.40
N SER A 101 -6.50 6.30 7.28
CA SER A 101 -5.51 7.38 7.16
C SER A 101 -5.76 8.23 5.91
N VAL A 102 -5.97 7.60 4.75
CA VAL A 102 -6.28 8.34 3.51
C VAL A 102 -7.61 9.08 3.63
N ASN A 103 -8.66 8.45 4.19
CA ASN A 103 -9.95 9.14 4.32
C ASN A 103 -9.91 10.34 5.26
N VAL A 104 -9.21 10.23 6.38
CA VAL A 104 -9.12 11.31 7.37
C VAL A 104 -8.18 12.42 6.91
N TYR A 105 -6.96 12.09 6.48
CA TYR A 105 -5.91 13.08 6.23
C TYR A 105 -5.86 13.59 4.78
N VAL A 106 -6.33 12.79 3.81
CA VAL A 106 -6.30 13.17 2.40
C VAL A 106 -7.66 13.65 1.94
N ASN A 107 -8.72 12.85 2.16
CA ASN A 107 -10.08 13.21 1.77
C ASN A 107 -10.75 14.20 2.74
N CYS A 108 -10.19 14.41 3.94
CA CYS A 108 -10.79 15.21 5.02
C CYS A 108 -12.22 14.77 5.35
N ASN A 109 -12.49 13.47 5.28
CA ASN A 109 -13.81 12.90 5.54
C ASN A 109 -14.11 12.89 7.04
N SER A 110 -15.38 13.09 7.39
CA SER A 110 -15.86 12.87 8.76
C SER A 110 -15.81 11.39 9.13
N TRP A 111 -15.86 11.06 10.42
CA TRP A 111 -15.86 9.66 10.87
C TRP A 111 -17.01 8.83 10.27
N LYS A 112 -18.18 9.45 10.08
CA LYS A 112 -19.34 8.82 9.43
C LYS A 112 -19.04 8.48 7.97
N GLN A 113 -18.45 9.42 7.22
CA GLN A 113 -18.05 9.22 5.83
C GLN A 113 -16.96 8.15 5.70
N THR A 114 -15.96 8.19 6.58
CA THR A 114 -14.88 7.18 6.61
C THR A 114 -15.43 5.77 6.84
N LYS A 115 -16.37 5.60 7.77
CA LYS A 115 -17.04 4.31 8.01
C LYS A 115 -17.80 3.80 6.78
N GLU A 116 -18.45 4.70 6.06
CA GLU A 116 -19.22 4.36 4.86
C GLU A 116 -18.28 3.95 3.71
N GLU A 117 -17.19 4.70 3.50
CA GLU A 117 -16.14 4.37 2.54
C GLU A 117 -15.49 3.01 2.84
N MET A 118 -15.19 2.74 4.11
CA MET A 118 -14.71 1.45 4.58
C MET A 118 -15.72 0.34 4.22
N LYS A 119 -16.99 0.47 4.60
CA LYS A 119 -18.01 -0.55 4.32
C LYS A 119 -18.13 -0.84 2.81
N ASN A 120 -18.03 0.19 1.97
CA ASN A 120 -18.26 0.07 0.53
C ASN A 120 -17.05 -0.46 -0.25
N LYS A 121 -15.83 -0.08 0.15
CA LYS A 121 -14.62 -0.36 -0.63
C LYS A 121 -13.75 -1.46 -0.04
N TYR A 122 -13.82 -1.67 1.28
CA TYR A 122 -12.88 -2.53 2.01
C TYR A 122 -12.82 -3.96 1.46
N PHE A 123 -13.97 -4.63 1.34
CA PHE A 123 -14.00 -6.01 0.87
C PHE A 123 -13.54 -6.15 -0.59
N SER A 124 -13.89 -5.18 -1.44
CA SER A 124 -13.44 -5.14 -2.84
C SER A 124 -11.92 -5.00 -2.94
N ILE A 125 -11.32 -4.14 -2.12
CA ILE A 125 -9.87 -3.95 -2.08
C ILE A 125 -9.18 -5.20 -1.52
N LEU A 126 -9.70 -5.76 -0.42
CA LEU A 126 -9.17 -6.97 0.19
C LEU A 126 -9.19 -8.17 -0.78
N LEU A 127 -10.29 -8.38 -1.50
CA LEU A 127 -10.38 -9.45 -2.48
C LEU A 127 -9.38 -9.24 -3.63
N THR A 128 -9.15 -7.99 -4.04
CA THR A 128 -8.15 -7.67 -5.07
C THR A 128 -6.73 -7.97 -4.55
N ASN A 129 -6.46 -7.67 -3.28
CA ASN A 129 -5.19 -7.99 -2.62
C ASN A 129 -4.91 -9.51 -2.70
N TYR A 130 -5.88 -10.34 -2.32
CA TYR A 130 -5.77 -11.80 -2.34
C TYR A 130 -5.66 -12.42 -3.74
N LYS A 131 -6.04 -11.68 -4.79
CA LYS A 131 -5.81 -12.13 -6.18
C LYS A 131 -4.40 -11.84 -6.66
N ILE A 132 -3.84 -10.71 -6.24
CA ILE A 132 -2.55 -10.22 -6.75
C ILE A 132 -1.40 -10.82 -5.95
N TRP A 133 -1.41 -10.62 -4.63
CA TRP A 133 -0.22 -10.87 -3.82
C TRP A 133 0.15 -12.34 -3.67
N PRO A 134 -0.79 -13.29 -3.46
CA PRO A 134 -0.45 -14.71 -3.45
C PRO A 134 0.19 -15.15 -4.77
N LEU A 135 -0.36 -14.75 -5.91
CA LEU A 135 0.20 -15.08 -7.23
C LEU A 135 1.60 -14.49 -7.41
N VAL A 136 1.75 -13.19 -7.13
CA VAL A 136 3.04 -12.48 -7.24
C VAL A 136 4.08 -13.13 -6.35
N GLN A 137 3.73 -13.46 -5.11
CA GLN A 137 4.66 -14.01 -4.15
C GLN A 137 5.01 -15.47 -4.44
N THR A 138 4.06 -16.27 -4.94
CA THR A 138 4.36 -17.62 -5.44
C THR A 138 5.37 -17.54 -6.59
N LEU A 139 5.13 -16.70 -7.60
CA LEU A 139 6.06 -16.55 -8.72
C LEU A 139 7.42 -16.01 -8.26
N ASN A 140 7.43 -15.05 -7.35
CA ASN A 140 8.64 -14.45 -6.81
C ASN A 140 9.50 -15.49 -6.07
N PHE A 141 8.90 -16.30 -5.20
CA PHE A 141 9.63 -17.33 -4.45
C PHE A 141 10.00 -18.56 -5.29
N SER A 142 9.24 -18.86 -6.34
CA SER A 142 9.52 -20.01 -7.21
C SER A 142 10.60 -19.74 -8.27
N TYR A 143 10.66 -18.52 -8.82
CA TYR A 143 11.50 -18.23 -9.99
C TYR A 143 12.56 -17.14 -9.78
N VAL A 144 12.42 -16.28 -8.77
CA VAL A 144 13.29 -15.10 -8.60
C VAL A 144 14.36 -15.39 -7.54
N PRO A 145 15.66 -15.24 -7.86
CA PRO A 145 16.73 -15.38 -6.88
C PRO A 145 16.58 -14.39 -5.72
N ILE A 146 16.95 -14.81 -4.51
CA ILE A 146 16.77 -14.05 -3.25
C ILE A 146 17.12 -12.55 -3.36
N PRO A 147 18.26 -12.14 -3.96
CA PRO A 147 18.62 -10.72 -4.05
C PRO A 147 17.64 -9.85 -4.85
N TYR A 148 16.94 -10.44 -5.82
CA TYR A 148 16.03 -9.74 -6.74
C TYR A 148 14.57 -9.78 -6.29
N GLN A 149 14.23 -10.59 -5.29
CA GLN A 149 12.84 -10.75 -4.83
C GLN A 149 12.23 -9.45 -4.31
N VAL A 150 13.05 -8.62 -3.66
CA VAL A 150 12.64 -7.28 -3.18
C VAL A 150 12.32 -6.39 -4.37
N PHE A 151 13.14 -6.39 -5.41
CA PHE A 151 12.94 -5.56 -6.60
C PHE A 151 11.62 -5.88 -7.32
N VAL A 152 11.30 -7.16 -7.50
CA VAL A 152 10.03 -7.60 -8.09
C VAL A 152 8.85 -7.17 -7.23
N THR A 153 8.93 -7.37 -5.91
CA THR A 153 7.90 -6.96 -4.94
C THR A 153 7.66 -5.46 -5.00
N GLN A 154 8.73 -4.65 -5.01
CA GLN A 154 8.65 -3.19 -5.07
C GLN A 154 8.04 -2.70 -6.39
N SER A 155 8.36 -3.35 -7.51
CA SER A 155 7.79 -2.99 -8.82
C SER A 155 6.27 -3.20 -8.86
N VAL A 156 5.79 -4.34 -8.36
CA VAL A 156 4.35 -4.61 -8.23
C VAL A 156 3.71 -3.67 -7.19
N ALA A 157 4.43 -3.33 -6.13
CA ALA A 157 3.95 -2.42 -5.10
C ALA A 157 3.64 -1.02 -5.64
N VAL A 158 4.34 -0.50 -6.65
CA VAL A 158 3.99 0.77 -7.31
C VAL A 158 2.58 0.68 -7.92
N LEU A 159 2.30 -0.39 -8.66
CA LEU A 159 0.98 -0.61 -9.28
C LEU A 159 -0.11 -0.79 -8.22
N TRP A 160 0.18 -1.55 -7.17
CA TRP A 160 -0.74 -1.75 -6.05
C TRP A 160 -1.07 -0.45 -5.33
N ASN A 161 -0.07 0.39 -5.03
CA ASN A 161 -0.28 1.68 -4.38
C ASN A 161 -1.06 2.64 -5.29
N THR A 162 -0.77 2.66 -6.59
CA THR A 162 -1.56 3.39 -7.59
C THR A 162 -3.04 3.02 -7.51
N TYR A 163 -3.35 1.72 -7.54
CA TYR A 163 -4.70 1.20 -7.42
C TYR A 163 -5.36 1.58 -6.10
N LEU A 164 -4.68 1.36 -4.97
CA LEU A 164 -5.18 1.65 -3.62
C LEU A 164 -5.54 3.12 -3.45
N ILE A 165 -4.64 4.02 -3.86
CA ILE A 165 -4.82 5.46 -3.73
C ILE A 165 -5.98 5.90 -4.62
N TRP A 166 -6.00 5.49 -5.90
CA TRP A 166 -7.10 5.81 -6.80
C TRP A 166 -8.46 5.32 -6.28
N LYS A 167 -8.52 4.11 -5.72
CA LYS A 167 -9.76 3.53 -5.18
C LYS A 167 -10.21 4.25 -3.90
N THR A 168 -9.27 4.68 -3.06
CA THR A 168 -9.56 5.23 -1.73
C THR A 168 -9.76 6.74 -1.74
N VAL A 169 -9.06 7.46 -2.62
CA VAL A 169 -9.21 8.91 -2.80
C VAL A 169 -10.50 9.20 -3.55
N ASN A 170 -11.24 10.21 -3.09
CA ASN A 170 -12.53 10.56 -3.67
C ASN A 170 -12.37 11.48 -4.89
N VAL A 171 -12.01 10.89 -6.04
CA VAL A 171 -11.84 11.60 -7.33
C VAL A 171 -13.08 12.44 -7.73
N ARG A 172 -14.29 11.98 -7.37
CA ARG A 172 -15.58 12.61 -7.79
C ARG A 172 -15.85 14.01 -7.22
N LYS A 173 -15.17 14.45 -6.15
CA LYS A 173 -15.41 15.80 -5.58
C LYS A 173 -14.60 16.91 -6.25
N GLU A 174 -13.52 16.59 -6.97
CA GLU A 174 -12.71 17.60 -7.68
C GLU A 174 -13.41 18.06 -8.97
N GLU A 175 -13.96 17.15 -9.77
CA GLU A 175 -14.68 17.49 -11.01
C GLU A 175 -15.96 18.31 -10.77
N SER A 176 -16.66 18.06 -9.67
CA SER A 176 -17.87 18.80 -9.30
C SER A 176 -17.58 20.20 -8.76
N LYS A 177 -16.42 20.42 -8.13
CA LYS A 177 -15.96 21.77 -7.77
C LYS A 177 -15.43 22.54 -8.99
N GLN A 178 -14.74 21.89 -9.92
CA GLN A 178 -14.24 22.53 -11.14
C GLN A 178 -15.35 22.92 -12.12
N LYS A 179 -16.45 22.15 -12.21
CA LYS A 179 -17.62 22.51 -13.04
C LYS A 179 -18.52 23.60 -12.46
N VAL A 180 -18.40 23.91 -11.17
CA VAL A 180 -19.21 24.95 -10.51
C VAL A 180 -18.48 26.31 -10.49
N VAL A 181 -17.17 26.32 -10.76
CA VAL A 181 -16.32 27.52 -10.77
C VAL A 181 -16.02 28.00 -12.21
N MET A 182 -16.52 27.29 -13.23
CA MET A 182 -16.45 27.65 -14.65
C MET A 182 -17.86 27.98 -15.14
#